data_AF-A0A520IXE7-F1
#
_entry.id   AF-A0A520IXE7-F1
#
_cell.length_a   1.000
_cell.length_b   1.000
_cell.length_c   1.000
_cell.angle_alpha   90.00
_cell.angle_beta   90.00
_cell.angle_gamma   90.00
#
_symmetry.space_group_name_H-M   'P 1'
#
loop_
_entity.id
_entity.type
_entity.pdbx_description
1 polymer ?
#
loop_
_entity_poly.entity_id
_entity_poly.type
_entity_poly.pdbx_seq_one_letter_code
_entity_poly.pdbx_strand_id
1 'polypeptide(L)'
;MEDMKPLIQLSAIEQRIIGVLIEKSRTTPDYYPMTINGLTAACNQKTSRNPVVNYDEETVVLTLNALKIKGLASTVTGAGSRAVKWKHNLAIMYPILPSDLAIVCLLLLRGPSTPGEINTNSGRMYEFETIEEVQDSLQKLANAEPAYLKQLAKKPGQKEARYMHLFGGDQEPEISEAEITSVAAHNPALEDRVEKLEREVAELKEMLNLLI
;
A
#
# COMPACT_ATOMS: atom_id res chain seq x y z
N MET A 1 -7.57 17.26 -29.22
CA MET A 1 -6.64 16.92 -28.13
C MET A 1 -7.47 17.00 -26.87
N GLU A 2 -7.80 15.86 -26.26
CA GLU A 2 -8.40 15.87 -24.92
C GLU A 2 -7.43 16.58 -23.99
N ASP A 3 -7.92 17.59 -23.27
CA ASP A 3 -7.14 18.31 -22.27
C ASP A 3 -6.60 17.29 -21.26
N MET A 4 -5.29 17.03 -21.34
CA MET A 4 -4.60 16.07 -20.50
C MET A 4 -4.69 16.55 -19.05
N LYS A 5 -5.55 15.91 -18.26
CA LYS A 5 -5.80 16.33 -16.89
C LYS A 5 -4.55 16.04 -16.04
N PRO A 6 -3.91 17.05 -15.43
CA PRO A 6 -2.72 16.82 -14.63
C PRO A 6 -3.05 15.93 -13.43
N LEU A 7 -2.07 15.14 -13.00
CA LEU A 7 -2.22 14.26 -11.85
C LEU A 7 -2.45 15.09 -10.58
N ILE A 8 -3.62 14.89 -9.96
CA ILE A 8 -3.98 15.56 -8.71
C ILE A 8 -3.00 15.18 -7.60
N GLN A 9 -2.57 16.21 -6.87
CA GLN A 9 -1.72 16.08 -5.69
C GLN A 9 -2.57 15.87 -4.43
N LEU A 10 -2.22 14.84 -3.67
CA LEU A 10 -2.87 14.38 -2.46
C LEU A 10 -1.94 14.56 -1.26
N SER A 11 -2.48 15.06 -0.16
CA SER A 11 -1.80 15.02 1.14
C SER A 11 -1.69 13.59 1.66
N ALA A 12 -0.84 13.35 2.66
CA ALA A 12 -0.67 12.02 3.25
C ALA A 12 -1.97 11.42 3.81
N ILE A 13 -2.85 12.23 4.39
CA ILE A 13 -4.15 11.77 4.93
C ILE A 13 -5.11 11.45 3.77
N GLU A 14 -5.11 12.27 2.71
CA GLU A 14 -5.91 12.01 1.51
C GLU A 14 -5.49 10.70 0.81
N GLN A 15 -4.18 10.47 0.67
CA GLN A 15 -3.61 9.22 0.15
C GLN A 15 -4.08 8.01 0.98
N ARG A 16 -4.01 8.11 2.32
CA ARG A 16 -4.47 7.05 3.22
C ARG A 16 -5.95 6.74 3.01
N ILE A 17 -6.82 7.76 2.99
CA ILE A 17 -8.27 7.56 2.87
C ILE A 17 -8.62 6.96 1.52
N ILE A 18 -8.04 7.45 0.42
CA ILE A 18 -8.27 6.90 -0.92
C ILE A 18 -7.77 5.46 -1.00
N GLY A 19 -6.57 5.17 -0.51
CA GLY A 19 -6.04 3.80 -0.45
C GLY A 19 -6.97 2.86 0.32
N VAL A 20 -7.50 3.29 1.48
CA VAL A 20 -8.44 2.46 2.26
C VAL A 20 -9.73 2.21 1.51
N LEU A 21 -10.33 3.24 0.88
CA LEU A 21 -11.55 3.06 0.11
C LEU A 21 -11.35 2.11 -1.08
N ILE A 22 -10.18 2.15 -1.75
CA ILE A 22 -9.84 1.23 -2.83
C ILE A 22 -9.64 -0.19 -2.30
N GLU A 23 -8.88 -0.36 -1.22
CA GLU A 23 -8.66 -1.67 -0.58
C GLU A 23 -9.99 -2.31 -0.22
N LYS A 24 -10.85 -1.58 0.52
CA LYS A 24 -12.11 -2.12 1.04
C LYS A 24 -13.17 -2.34 -0.02
N SER A 25 -13.13 -1.63 -1.16
CA SER A 25 -14.02 -1.90 -2.29
C SER A 25 -13.75 -3.28 -2.92
N ARG A 26 -12.53 -3.83 -2.76
CA ARG A 26 -12.13 -5.14 -3.26
C ARG A 26 -12.14 -6.22 -2.19
N THR A 27 -11.53 -5.96 -1.05
CA THR A 27 -11.32 -7.01 -0.03
C THR A 27 -12.57 -7.27 0.83
N THR A 28 -13.47 -6.30 0.92
CA THR A 28 -14.65 -6.34 1.80
C THR A 28 -15.86 -5.65 1.16
N PRO A 29 -16.34 -6.14 0.00
CA PRO A 29 -17.39 -5.47 -0.77
C PRO A 29 -18.70 -5.31 0.02
N ASP A 30 -19.02 -6.24 0.92
CA ASP A 30 -20.22 -6.17 1.78
C ASP A 30 -20.26 -4.94 2.70
N TYR A 31 -19.08 -4.41 3.05
CA TYR A 31 -18.91 -3.24 3.89
C TYR A 31 -18.66 -1.95 3.09
N TYR A 32 -18.66 -2.04 1.76
CA TYR A 32 -18.47 -0.91 0.85
C TYR A 32 -19.80 -0.53 0.18
N PRO A 33 -20.15 0.77 0.04
CA PRO A 33 -19.40 1.96 0.49
C PRO A 33 -19.36 2.10 2.02
N MET A 34 -18.32 2.75 2.52
CA MET A 34 -17.97 2.73 3.95
C MET A 34 -18.59 3.89 4.74
N THR A 35 -18.97 3.65 6.00
CA THR A 35 -19.30 4.72 6.95
C THR A 35 -18.02 5.41 7.45
N ILE A 36 -18.17 6.60 8.08
CA ILE A 36 -17.03 7.31 8.70
C ILE A 36 -16.31 6.41 9.71
N ASN A 37 -17.04 5.80 10.65
CA ASN A 37 -16.42 4.96 11.70
C ASN A 37 -15.63 3.79 11.10
N GLY A 38 -16.18 3.13 10.07
CA GLY A 38 -15.50 2.04 9.38
C GLY A 38 -14.23 2.51 8.65
N LEU A 39 -14.30 3.68 8.02
CA LEU A 39 -13.16 4.28 7.33
C LEU A 39 -12.06 4.70 8.30
N THR A 40 -12.40 5.36 9.42
CA THR A 40 -11.46 5.76 10.47
C THR A 40 -10.74 4.54 11.04
N ALA A 41 -11.49 3.49 11.40
CA ALA A 41 -10.91 2.23 11.88
C ALA A 41 -9.96 1.60 10.85
N ALA A 42 -10.32 1.64 9.56
CA ALA A 42 -9.51 1.08 8.49
C ALA A 42 -8.25 1.92 8.15
N CYS A 43 -8.29 3.24 8.35
CA CYS A 43 -7.12 4.12 8.23
C CYS A 43 -6.07 3.82 9.31
N ASN A 44 -6.54 3.51 10.52
CA ASN A 44 -5.72 3.30 11.73
C ASN A 44 -5.32 1.82 11.95
N GLN A 45 -5.50 0.94 10.95
CA GLN A 45 -5.06 -0.45 11.07
C GLN A 45 -3.55 -0.55 11.29
N LYS A 46 -3.14 -1.47 12.17
CA LYS A 46 -1.71 -1.73 12.47
C LYS A 46 -1.00 -2.55 11.40
N THR A 47 -1.77 -3.27 10.59
CA THR A 47 -1.27 -4.12 9.51
C THR A 47 -1.58 -3.48 8.16
N SER A 48 -0.72 -3.76 7.18
CA SER A 48 -0.87 -3.23 5.81
C SER A 48 -0.95 -1.71 5.72
N ARG A 49 -0.35 -1.00 6.70
CA ARG A 49 -0.19 0.45 6.72
C ARG A 49 1.25 0.78 7.02
N ASN A 50 1.83 1.67 6.23
CA ASN A 50 3.12 2.28 6.51
C ASN A 50 3.05 3.77 6.09
N PRO A 51 3.13 4.73 7.02
CA PRO A 51 3.25 4.54 8.47
C PRO A 51 1.94 4.10 9.13
N VAL A 52 2.02 3.55 10.35
CA VAL A 52 0.83 3.39 11.20
C VAL A 52 0.43 4.77 11.73
N VAL A 53 -0.88 5.07 11.70
CA VAL A 53 -1.43 6.38 12.08
C VAL A 53 -2.56 6.22 13.09
N ASN A 54 -3.01 7.34 13.66
CA ASN A 54 -4.14 7.38 14.58
C ASN A 54 -4.97 8.65 14.32
N TYR A 55 -5.75 8.64 13.24
CA TYR A 55 -6.64 9.75 12.89
C TYR A 55 -7.94 9.68 13.70
N ASP A 56 -8.46 10.84 14.10
CA ASP A 56 -9.82 10.97 14.64
C ASP A 56 -10.87 11.10 13.51
N GLU A 57 -12.15 10.97 13.88
CA GLU A 57 -13.25 11.04 12.90
C GLU A 57 -13.38 12.43 12.27
N GLU A 58 -13.09 13.51 13.00
CA GLU A 58 -13.17 14.87 12.49
C GLU A 58 -12.18 15.09 11.34
N THR A 59 -10.92 14.67 11.53
CA THR A 59 -9.87 14.69 10.51
C THR A 59 -10.29 13.91 9.26
N VAL A 60 -10.90 12.73 9.44
CA VAL A 60 -11.37 11.89 8.33
C VAL A 60 -12.52 12.57 7.58
N VAL A 61 -13.48 13.18 8.29
CA VAL A 61 -14.62 13.90 7.68
C VAL A 61 -14.14 15.12 6.89
N LEU A 62 -13.28 15.95 7.47
CA LEU A 62 -12.72 17.12 6.79
C LEU A 62 -11.96 16.72 5.52
N THR A 63 -11.17 15.66 5.60
CA THR A 63 -10.40 15.15 4.45
C THR A 63 -11.30 14.57 3.37
N LEU A 64 -12.36 13.83 3.73
CA LEU A 64 -13.35 13.32 2.77
C LEU A 64 -14.07 14.45 2.03
N ASN A 65 -14.39 15.55 2.72
CA ASN A 65 -14.97 16.72 2.08
C ASN A 65 -14.00 17.36 1.07
N ALA A 66 -12.71 17.46 1.41
CA ALA A 66 -11.69 17.92 0.47
C ALA A 66 -11.57 16.98 -0.76
N LEU A 67 -11.56 15.66 -0.54
CA LEU A 67 -11.56 14.66 -1.61
C LEU A 67 -12.82 14.71 -2.48
N LYS A 68 -13.98 15.03 -1.89
CA LYS A 68 -15.24 15.23 -2.61
C LYS A 68 -15.16 16.43 -3.54
N ILE A 69 -14.60 17.55 -3.07
CA ILE A 69 -14.36 18.76 -3.89
C ILE A 69 -13.39 18.43 -5.04
N LYS A 70 -12.35 17.63 -4.78
CA LYS A 70 -11.43 17.12 -5.81
C LYS A 70 -12.09 16.13 -6.78
N GLY A 71 -13.30 15.65 -6.50
CA GLY A 71 -14.02 14.64 -7.28
C GLY A 71 -13.56 13.19 -7.05
N LEU A 72 -12.66 12.96 -6.10
CA LEU A 72 -12.04 11.66 -5.83
C LEU A 72 -12.82 10.78 -4.86
N ALA A 73 -13.78 11.35 -4.13
CA ALA A 73 -14.70 10.62 -3.27
C ALA A 73 -16.14 11.10 -3.47
N SER A 74 -17.10 10.21 -3.26
CA SER A 74 -18.53 10.54 -3.33
C SER A 74 -19.30 9.90 -2.18
N THR A 75 -20.36 10.58 -1.78
CA THR A 75 -21.34 10.06 -0.82
C THR A 75 -22.36 9.17 -1.53
N VAL A 76 -22.74 8.07 -0.92
CA VAL A 76 -23.83 7.19 -1.34
C VAL A 76 -24.86 7.15 -0.22
N THR A 77 -26.10 7.47 -0.55
CA THR A 77 -27.25 7.39 0.36
C THR A 77 -28.26 6.45 -0.28
N GLY A 78 -28.42 5.26 0.30
CA GLY A 78 -29.41 4.29 -0.16
C GLY A 78 -30.79 4.60 0.40
N ALA A 79 -31.85 4.27 -0.35
CA ALA A 79 -33.22 4.36 0.13
C ALA A 79 -33.37 3.49 1.41
N GLY A 80 -33.57 4.13 2.56
CA GLY A 80 -33.75 3.46 3.86
C GLY A 80 -32.52 3.41 4.77
N SER A 81 -31.31 3.78 4.31
CA SER A 81 -30.15 3.90 5.19
C SER A 81 -29.98 5.33 5.68
N ARG A 82 -30.01 5.51 7.01
CA ARG A 82 -29.79 6.84 7.65
C ARG A 82 -28.32 7.26 7.66
N ALA A 83 -27.38 6.32 7.46
CA ALA A 83 -25.95 6.61 7.55
C ALA A 83 -25.39 7.00 6.18
N VAL A 84 -24.68 8.13 6.11
CA VAL A 84 -23.91 8.53 4.93
C VAL A 84 -22.75 7.57 4.73
N LYS A 85 -22.63 7.01 3.53
CA LYS A 85 -21.54 6.13 3.14
C LYS A 85 -20.66 6.78 2.07
N TRP A 86 -19.40 6.39 1.98
CA TRP A 86 -18.39 6.96 1.11
C TRP A 86 -17.78 5.93 0.16
N LYS A 87 -17.57 6.35 -1.09
CA LYS A 87 -16.90 5.57 -2.14
C LYS A 87 -15.77 6.39 -2.76
N HIS A 88 -14.75 5.72 -3.28
CA HIS A 88 -13.72 6.36 -4.12
C HIS A 88 -14.19 6.48 -5.58
N ASN A 89 -13.67 7.48 -6.28
CA ASN A 89 -13.86 7.68 -7.72
C ASN A 89 -12.52 7.64 -8.48
N LEU A 90 -11.41 7.26 -7.82
CA LEU A 90 -10.07 7.30 -8.44
C LEU A 90 -10.04 6.61 -9.82
N ALA A 91 -10.58 5.39 -9.92
CA ALA A 91 -10.61 4.60 -11.16
C ALA A 91 -11.58 5.13 -12.24
N ILE A 92 -12.50 6.02 -11.86
CA ILE A 92 -13.38 6.72 -12.80
C ILE A 92 -12.67 7.97 -13.33
N MET A 93 -11.96 8.68 -12.44
CA MET A 93 -11.24 9.90 -12.77
C MET A 93 -10.00 9.61 -13.62
N TYR A 94 -9.30 8.54 -13.29
CA TYR A 94 -8.18 8.00 -14.04
C TYR A 94 -8.62 6.59 -14.45
N PRO A 95 -8.80 6.28 -15.74
CA PRO A 95 -9.33 5.01 -16.23
C PRO A 95 -8.31 3.88 -16.06
N ILE A 96 -8.01 3.57 -14.80
CA ILE A 96 -7.02 2.60 -14.33
C ILE A 96 -7.71 1.24 -14.21
N LEU A 97 -7.07 0.21 -14.77
CA LEU A 97 -7.59 -1.16 -14.73
C LEU A 97 -7.57 -1.74 -13.30
N PRO A 98 -8.36 -2.79 -13.01
CA PRO A 98 -8.36 -3.44 -11.70
C PRO A 98 -6.98 -3.87 -11.18
N SER A 99 -6.14 -4.44 -12.03
CA SER A 99 -4.76 -4.85 -11.72
C SER A 99 -3.91 -3.66 -11.29
N ASP A 100 -3.85 -2.65 -12.16
CA ASP A 100 -3.14 -1.40 -11.95
C ASP A 100 -3.61 -0.66 -10.68
N LEU A 101 -4.92 -0.68 -10.41
CA LEU A 101 -5.52 -0.05 -9.25
C LEU A 101 -5.09 -0.74 -7.94
N ALA A 102 -4.90 -2.06 -7.95
CA ALA A 102 -4.37 -2.78 -6.80
C ALA A 102 -2.93 -2.34 -6.48
N ILE A 103 -2.09 -2.15 -7.50
CA ILE A 103 -0.73 -1.63 -7.34
C ILE A 103 -0.75 -0.23 -6.74
N VAL A 104 -1.53 0.69 -7.32
CA VAL A 104 -1.66 2.06 -6.81
C VAL A 104 -2.12 2.06 -5.35
N CYS A 105 -3.11 1.23 -5.00
CA CYS A 105 -3.59 1.10 -3.63
C CYS A 105 -2.50 0.65 -2.65
N LEU A 106 -1.72 -0.38 -3.02
CA LEU A 106 -0.63 -0.86 -2.18
C LEU A 106 0.40 0.22 -1.93
N LEU A 107 0.80 0.94 -2.98
CA LEU A 107 1.79 2.01 -2.87
C LEU A 107 1.27 3.18 -2.02
N LEU A 108 -0.02 3.55 -2.14
CA LEU A 108 -0.64 4.58 -1.29
C LEU A 108 -0.68 4.19 0.20
N LEU A 109 -0.84 2.90 0.50
CA LEU A 109 -1.02 2.41 1.87
C LEU A 109 0.30 2.01 2.55
N ARG A 110 1.31 1.61 1.76
CA ARG A 110 2.54 0.98 2.25
C ARG A 110 3.82 1.69 1.83
N GLY A 111 3.72 2.71 0.97
CA GLY A 111 4.87 3.42 0.42
C GLY A 111 5.56 2.65 -0.71
N PRO A 112 6.82 3.00 -1.05
CA PRO A 112 7.52 2.40 -2.18
C PRO A 112 7.78 0.91 -1.99
N SER A 113 7.46 0.08 -2.99
CA SER A 113 7.56 -1.39 -2.92
C SER A 113 8.20 -2.00 -4.16
N THR A 114 8.82 -3.18 -4.02
CA THR A 114 9.33 -3.96 -5.16
C THR A 114 8.21 -4.74 -5.86
N PRO A 115 8.42 -5.23 -7.10
CA PRO A 115 7.46 -6.10 -7.77
C PRO A 115 7.11 -7.35 -6.95
N GLY A 116 8.09 -7.99 -6.30
CA GLY A 116 7.85 -9.17 -5.46
C GLY A 116 6.98 -8.88 -4.23
N GLU A 117 7.19 -7.72 -3.59
CA GLU A 117 6.34 -7.26 -2.49
C GLU A 117 4.91 -6.96 -2.95
N ILE A 118 4.75 -6.34 -4.12
CA ILE A 118 3.44 -6.04 -4.71
C ILE A 118 2.69 -7.34 -4.98
N ASN A 119 3.33 -8.31 -5.65
CA ASN A 119 2.72 -9.61 -5.96
C ASN A 119 2.24 -10.32 -4.69
N THR A 120 3.08 -10.34 -3.65
CA THR A 120 2.76 -10.98 -2.37
C THR A 120 1.58 -10.31 -1.65
N ASN A 121 1.47 -8.98 -1.72
CA ASN A 121 0.49 -8.22 -0.95
C ASN A 121 -0.82 -7.95 -1.71
N SER A 122 -0.86 -8.16 -3.04
CA SER A 122 -2.04 -7.83 -3.86
C SER A 122 -3.13 -8.90 -3.85
N GLY A 123 -2.84 -10.15 -3.48
CA GLY A 123 -3.71 -11.31 -3.77
C GLY A 123 -5.18 -11.19 -3.32
N ARG A 124 -5.49 -10.44 -2.26
CA ARG A 124 -6.90 -10.19 -1.84
C ARG A 124 -7.63 -9.13 -2.66
N MET A 125 -6.90 -8.31 -3.40
CA MET A 125 -7.41 -7.23 -4.25
C MET A 125 -7.40 -7.62 -5.73
N TYR A 126 -6.29 -8.19 -6.18
CA TYR A 126 -6.06 -8.70 -7.52
C TYR A 126 -4.95 -9.75 -7.46
N GLU A 127 -5.22 -10.92 -8.03
CA GLU A 127 -4.27 -12.02 -8.15
C GLU A 127 -3.59 -11.91 -9.52
N PHE A 128 -2.29 -11.62 -9.50
CA PHE A 128 -1.47 -11.65 -10.71
C PHE A 128 -1.03 -13.09 -10.98
N GLU A 129 -1.09 -13.51 -12.24
CA GLU A 129 -0.71 -14.88 -12.61
C GLU A 129 0.80 -15.08 -12.52
N THR A 130 1.56 -14.04 -12.86
CA THR A 130 3.03 -14.09 -12.92
C THR A 130 3.66 -12.80 -12.41
N ILE A 131 4.94 -12.86 -12.05
CA ILE A 131 5.70 -11.67 -11.64
C ILE A 131 5.90 -10.71 -12.82
N GLU A 132 5.94 -11.25 -14.05
CA GLU A 132 6.03 -10.49 -15.29
C GLU A 132 4.78 -9.61 -15.48
N GLU A 133 3.58 -10.09 -15.17
CA GLU A 133 2.34 -9.29 -15.24
C GLU A 133 2.41 -8.06 -14.31
N VAL A 134 3.01 -8.22 -13.13
CA VAL A 134 3.24 -7.11 -12.19
C VAL A 134 4.24 -6.10 -12.77
N GLN A 135 5.33 -6.58 -13.37
CA GLN A 135 6.35 -5.72 -13.99
C GLN A 135 5.79 -4.94 -15.18
N ASP A 136 5.00 -5.58 -16.03
CA ASP A 136 4.34 -4.94 -17.17
C ASP A 136 3.35 -3.86 -16.71
N SER A 137 2.55 -4.16 -15.67
CA SER A 137 1.62 -3.20 -15.07
C SER A 137 2.36 -1.99 -14.47
N LEU A 138 3.48 -2.23 -13.78
CA LEU A 138 4.34 -1.16 -13.23
C LEU A 138 4.94 -0.28 -14.32
N GLN A 139 5.47 -0.89 -15.39
CA GLN A 139 6.05 -0.16 -16.50
C GLN A 139 5.00 0.66 -17.25
N LYS A 140 3.81 0.09 -17.47
CA LYS A 140 2.66 0.78 -18.07
C LYS A 140 2.25 1.99 -17.24
N LEU A 141 2.15 1.84 -15.92
CA LEU A 141 1.78 2.95 -15.02
C LEU A 141 2.86 4.04 -14.92
N ALA A 142 4.13 3.67 -15.04
CA ALA A 142 5.26 4.61 -15.05
C ALA A 142 5.38 5.38 -16.39
N ASN A 143 5.02 4.74 -17.50
CA ASN A 143 5.08 5.33 -18.84
C ASN A 143 3.77 5.99 -19.28
N ALA A 144 2.73 5.99 -18.45
CA ALA A 144 1.47 6.65 -18.75
C ALA A 144 1.65 8.17 -18.86
N GLU A 145 0.72 8.84 -19.54
CA GLU A 145 0.67 10.31 -19.63
C GLU A 145 -0.66 10.84 -19.06
N PRO A 146 -0.67 11.45 -17.87
CA PRO A 146 0.46 11.62 -16.95
C PRO A 146 0.90 10.31 -16.27
N ALA A 147 2.17 10.24 -15.85
CA ALA A 147 2.70 9.07 -15.15
C ALA A 147 2.06 8.93 -13.77
N TYR A 148 1.67 7.71 -13.40
CA TYR A 148 1.07 7.44 -12.08
C TYR A 148 2.12 7.02 -11.05
N LEU A 149 3.20 6.39 -11.52
CA LEU A 149 4.26 5.83 -10.70
C LEU A 149 5.63 6.27 -11.21
N LYS A 150 6.64 6.11 -10.36
CA LYS A 150 8.05 6.28 -10.72
C LYS A 150 8.88 5.13 -10.15
N GLN A 151 9.82 4.64 -10.95
CA GLN A 151 10.82 3.68 -10.52
C GLN A 151 11.94 4.43 -9.77
N LEU A 152 12.24 3.98 -8.55
CA LEU A 152 13.31 4.53 -7.73
C LEU A 152 14.66 3.90 -8.08
N ALA A 153 15.73 4.61 -7.77
CA ALA A 153 17.07 4.04 -7.80
C ALA A 153 17.16 2.81 -6.87
N LYS A 154 17.90 1.78 -7.31
CA LYS A 154 18.12 0.57 -6.51
C LYS A 154 18.93 0.94 -5.27
N LYS A 155 18.50 0.47 -4.09
CA LYS A 155 19.33 0.53 -2.89
C LYS A 155 20.58 -0.36 -3.10
N PRO A 156 21.76 0.00 -2.56
CA PRO A 156 22.94 -0.85 -2.63
C PRO A 156 22.64 -2.27 -2.10
N GLY A 157 23.05 -3.30 -2.85
CA GLY A 157 22.82 -4.71 -2.48
C GLY A 157 21.42 -5.27 -2.82
N GLN A 158 20.47 -4.45 -3.27
CA GLN A 158 19.16 -4.91 -3.72
C GLN A 158 19.14 -5.25 -5.22
N LYS A 159 18.61 -6.41 -5.57
CA LYS A 159 18.48 -6.86 -6.97
C LYS A 159 17.35 -6.14 -7.70
N GLU A 160 16.27 -5.83 -6.99
CA GLU A 160 15.05 -5.21 -7.52
C GLU A 160 14.98 -3.71 -7.21
N ALA A 161 14.43 -2.94 -8.14
CA ALA A 161 14.08 -1.55 -7.89
C ALA A 161 12.71 -1.46 -7.22
N ARG A 162 12.51 -0.42 -6.40
CA ARG A 162 11.21 -0.10 -5.81
C ARG A 162 10.47 0.90 -6.69
N TYR A 163 9.16 0.87 -6.63
CA TYR A 163 8.28 1.83 -7.31
C TYR A 163 7.54 2.67 -6.28
N MET A 164 7.38 3.97 -6.55
CA MET A 164 6.56 4.89 -5.75
C MET A 164 5.42 5.45 -6.59
N HIS A 165 4.32 5.85 -5.94
CA HIS A 165 3.25 6.57 -6.62
C HIS A 165 3.55 8.07 -6.72
N LEU A 166 2.98 8.74 -7.71
CA LEU A 166 3.15 10.18 -7.95
C LEU A 166 1.98 11.05 -7.46
N PHE A 167 0.92 10.43 -6.91
CA PHE A 167 -0.21 11.16 -6.32
C PHE A 167 0.17 12.03 -5.11
N GLY A 168 1.35 11.83 -4.51
CA GLY A 168 1.88 12.66 -3.42
C GLY A 168 2.95 13.67 -3.87
N GLY A 169 3.22 13.73 -5.16
CA GLY A 169 4.32 14.48 -5.75
C GLY A 169 5.46 13.57 -6.18
N ASP A 170 6.44 14.17 -6.86
CA ASP A 170 7.67 13.51 -7.32
C ASP A 170 8.85 13.68 -6.35
N GLN A 171 8.57 14.05 -5.10
CA GLN A 171 9.60 14.12 -4.07
C GLN A 171 9.86 12.70 -3.57
N GLU A 172 11.07 12.19 -3.82
CA GLU A 172 11.47 10.90 -3.30
C GLU A 172 11.49 10.97 -1.77
N PRO A 173 10.90 9.98 -1.07
CA PRO A 173 10.96 9.97 0.38
C PRO A 173 12.42 9.93 0.81
N GLU A 174 12.86 10.95 1.55
CA GLU A 174 14.20 10.98 2.14
C GLU A 174 14.39 9.67 2.91
N ILE A 175 15.41 8.90 2.52
CA ILE A 175 15.77 7.68 3.23
C ILE A 175 16.21 8.13 4.62
N SER A 176 15.32 7.99 5.61
CA SER A 176 15.70 8.31 6.99
C SER A 176 16.88 7.44 7.39
N GLU A 177 17.86 8.01 8.08
CA GLU A 177 19.00 7.27 8.65
C GLU A 177 18.53 6.05 9.47
N ALA A 178 17.33 6.13 10.06
CA ALA A 178 16.68 5.02 10.76
C ALA A 178 16.44 3.78 9.89
N GLU A 179 16.12 3.92 8.60
CA GLU A 179 15.99 2.79 7.65
C GLU A 179 17.35 2.23 7.21
N ILE A 180 18.39 3.06 7.20
CA ILE A 180 19.76 2.61 6.89
C ILE A 180 20.30 1.82 8.08
N THR A 181 20.06 2.30 9.31
CA THR A 181 20.37 1.55 10.53
C THR A 181 19.49 0.34 10.74
N SER A 182 18.25 0.24 10.27
CA SER A 182 17.45 -0.99 10.50
C SER A 182 17.91 -2.18 9.65
N VAL A 183 18.56 -1.92 8.50
CA VAL A 183 19.21 -2.94 7.68
C VAL A 183 20.63 -3.24 8.17
N ALA A 184 21.30 -2.27 8.81
CA ALA A 184 22.64 -2.42 9.39
C ALA A 184 22.66 -2.73 10.91
N ALA A 185 21.52 -2.72 11.58
CA ALA A 185 21.43 -3.03 12.99
C ALA A 185 21.51 -4.54 13.15
N HIS A 186 22.68 -4.99 13.63
CA HIS A 186 22.77 -6.15 14.49
C HIS A 186 21.53 -6.16 15.39
N ASN A 187 20.67 -7.15 15.19
CA ASN A 187 19.53 -7.37 16.05
C ASN A 187 19.98 -8.44 17.04
N PRO A 188 20.52 -8.09 18.21
CA PRO A 188 21.09 -9.05 19.15
C PRO A 188 20.05 -10.10 19.56
N ALA A 189 18.76 -9.74 19.56
CA ALA A 189 17.68 -10.69 19.82
C ALA A 189 17.46 -11.74 18.71
N LEU A 190 17.86 -11.46 17.46
CA LEU A 190 17.91 -12.44 16.37
C LEU A 190 19.17 -13.30 16.46
N GLU A 191 20.32 -12.71 16.81
CA GLU A 191 21.58 -13.44 17.01
C GLU A 191 21.48 -14.44 18.17
N ASP A 192 20.96 -14.01 19.32
CA ASP A 192 20.69 -14.87 20.48
C ASP A 192 19.76 -16.04 20.12
N ARG A 193 18.78 -15.79 19.23
CA ARG A 193 17.85 -16.83 18.75
C ARG A 193 18.53 -17.77 17.77
N VAL A 194 19.39 -17.28 16.90
CA VAL A 194 20.15 -18.10 15.95
C VAL A 194 21.13 -18.99 16.71
N GLU A 195 21.90 -18.44 17.65
CA GLU A 195 22.85 -19.21 18.46
C GLU A 195 22.14 -20.29 19.29
N LYS A 196 20.98 -19.97 19.87
CA LYS A 196 20.16 -20.96 20.57
C LYS A 196 19.68 -22.08 19.64
N LEU A 197 19.19 -21.73 18.45
CA LEU A 197 18.73 -22.71 17.46
C LEU A 197 19.87 -23.56 16.91
N GLU A 198 21.05 -22.99 16.69
CA GLU A 198 22.24 -23.71 16.26
C GLU A 198 22.67 -24.74 17.30
N ARG A 199 22.62 -24.39 18.59
CA ARG A 199 22.91 -25.33 19.67
C ARG A 199 21.87 -26.46 19.74
N GLU A 200 20.58 -26.14 19.65
CA GLU A 200 19.51 -27.15 19.64
C GLU A 200 19.64 -28.10 18.43
N VAL A 201 20.02 -27.57 17.25
CA VAL A 201 20.26 -28.38 16.05
C VAL A 201 21.51 -29.26 16.21
N ALA A 202 22.56 -28.76 16.85
CA ALA A 202 23.76 -29.56 17.13
C ALA A 202 23.46 -30.71 18.08
N GLU A 203 22.75 -30.45 19.18
CA GLU A 203 22.31 -31.47 20.14
C GLU A 203 21.42 -32.53 19.49
N LEU A 204 20.44 -32.10 18.66
CA LEU A 204 19.57 -33.03 17.93
C LEU A 204 20.34 -33.88 16.92
N LYS A 205 21.36 -33.33 16.25
CA LYS A 205 22.22 -34.09 15.33
C LYS A 205 23.08 -35.11 16.06
N GLU A 206 23.61 -34.79 17.23
CA GLU A 206 24.37 -35.75 18.04
C GLU A 206 23.47 -36.88 18.56
N MET A 207 22.27 -36.56 19.05
CA MET A 207 21.29 -37.56 19.47
C MET A 207 20.87 -38.50 18.33
N LEU A 208 20.72 -37.96 17.11
CA LEU A 208 20.39 -38.77 15.94
C LEU A 208 21.56 -39.69 15.54
N ASN A 209 22.80 -39.21 15.61
CA ASN A 209 23.99 -40.00 15.34
C ASN A 209 24.23 -41.12 16.37
N LEU A 210 23.70 -40.99 17.58
CA LEU A 210 23.73 -42.04 18.62
C LEU A 210 22.64 -43.10 18.44
N LEU A 211 21.67 -42.87 17.54
CA LEU A 211 20.55 -43.77 17.27
C LEU A 211 20.74 -44.63 16.00
N ILE A 212 21.89 -44.50 15.31
CA ILE A 212 22.31 -45.25 14.12
C ILE A 212 23.54 -46.09 14.49
#